data_AF-A0A3C0Z359-F1
#
_entry.id   AF-A0A3C0Z359-F1
#
_cell.length_a   1.000
_cell.length_b   1.000
_cell.length_c   1.000
_cell.angle_alpha   90.00
_cell.angle_beta   90.00
_cell.angle_gamma   90.00
#
_symmetry.space_group_name_H-M   'P 1'
#
loop_
_entity.id
_entity.type
_entity.pdbx_description
1 polymer ?
#
loop_
_entity_poly.entity_id
_entity_poly.type
_entity_poly.pdbx_seq_one_letter_code
_entity_poly.pdbx_strand_id
1 'polypeptide(L)'
;MTAKVINGTEMANSVRAEIADCVAELTDRHGVTPGLAVVLAGDAPASMVYVRHKERAAIEARMISQIVTLKAEATEADVLAEIDRLNCDSGIHGILVQLP
;
A
#
# COMPACT_ATOMS: atom_id res chain seq x y z
N MET A 1 40.28 -3.53 3.13
CA MET A 1 38.98 -4.01 2.62
C MET A 1 37.98 -2.88 2.78
N THR A 2 37.29 -2.47 1.72
CA THR A 2 36.21 -1.48 1.79
C THR A 2 34.89 -2.20 2.05
N ALA A 3 33.95 -1.54 2.72
CA ALA A 3 32.64 -2.10 2.99
C ALA A 3 31.86 -2.30 1.67
N LYS A 4 31.15 -3.43 1.55
CA LYS A 4 30.23 -3.68 0.44
C LYS A 4 28.93 -2.92 0.70
N VAL A 5 28.52 -2.07 -0.24
CA VAL A 5 27.24 -1.37 -0.16
C VAL A 5 26.11 -2.37 -0.44
N ILE A 6 25.13 -2.44 0.47
CA ILE A 6 23.89 -3.17 0.24
C ILE A 6 22.92 -2.19 -0.44
N ASN A 7 22.66 -2.40 -1.74
CA ASN A 7 21.79 -1.53 -2.52
C ASN A 7 20.31 -1.92 -2.28
N GLY A 8 19.66 -1.24 -1.34
CA GLY A 8 18.25 -1.47 -1.03
C GLY A 8 17.30 -1.20 -2.21
N THR A 9 17.66 -0.31 -3.14
CA THR A 9 16.83 0.02 -4.31
C THR A 9 16.76 -1.15 -5.28
N GLU A 10 17.91 -1.72 -5.63
CA GLU A 10 17.97 -2.90 -6.52
C GLU A 10 17.24 -4.09 -5.89
N MET A 11 17.48 -4.33 -4.60
CA MET A 11 16.82 -5.41 -3.86
C MET A 11 15.30 -5.22 -3.84
N ALA A 12 14.81 -4.01 -3.55
CA ALA A 12 13.38 -3.74 -3.51
C ALA A 12 12.73 -3.89 -4.89
N ASN A 13 13.44 -3.55 -5.97
CA ASN A 13 12.95 -3.77 -7.34
C ASN A 13 12.80 -5.27 -7.66
N SER A 14 13.78 -6.10 -7.28
CA SER A 14 13.70 -7.57 -7.44
C SER A 14 12.48 -8.13 -6.71
N VAL A 15 12.32 -7.75 -5.43
CA VAL A 15 11.19 -8.21 -4.61
C VAL A 15 9.86 -7.82 -5.23
N ARG A 16 9.72 -6.60 -5.77
CA ARG A 16 8.46 -6.18 -6.41
C ARG A 16 8.19 -6.93 -7.72
N ALA A 17 9.22 -7.26 -8.50
CA ALA A 17 9.06 -8.09 -9.68
C ALA A 17 8.57 -9.51 -9.33
N GLU A 18 9.17 -10.12 -8.29
CA GLU A 18 8.75 -11.44 -7.79
C GLU A 18 7.29 -11.42 -7.30
N ILE A 19 6.89 -10.36 -6.59
CA ILE A 19 5.49 -10.19 -6.15
C ILE A 19 4.57 -10.01 -7.35
N ALA A 20 4.97 -9.24 -8.38
CA ALA A 20 4.17 -9.03 -9.58
C ALA A 20 3.88 -10.33 -10.33
N ASP A 21 4.83 -11.28 -10.35
CA ASP A 21 4.63 -12.60 -10.92
C ASP A 21 3.67 -13.45 -10.07
N CYS A 22 3.80 -13.41 -8.74
CA CYS A 22 2.87 -14.06 -7.82
C CYS A 22 1.44 -13.53 -7.97
N VAL A 23 1.28 -12.21 -8.11
CA VAL A 23 -0.03 -11.57 -8.31
C VAL A 23 -0.64 -11.99 -9.64
N ALA A 24 0.16 -12.06 -10.71
CA ALA A 24 -0.30 -12.54 -12.00
C ALA A 24 -0.78 -14.00 -11.93
N GLU A 25 -0.03 -14.88 -11.26
CA GLU A 25 -0.42 -16.27 -11.04
C GLU A 25 -1.72 -16.37 -10.22
N LEU A 26 -1.84 -15.59 -9.14
CA LEU A 26 -3.04 -15.58 -8.29
C LEU A 26 -4.27 -15.12 -9.08
N THR A 27 -4.12 -14.07 -9.89
CA THR A 27 -5.20 -13.55 -10.73
C THR A 27 -5.60 -14.55 -11.81
N ASP A 28 -4.64 -15.21 -12.48
CA ASP A 28 -4.94 -16.22 -13.51
C ASP A 28 -5.66 -17.45 -12.93
N ARG A 29 -5.18 -17.95 -11.79
CA ARG A 29 -5.69 -19.19 -11.20
C ARG A 29 -7.00 -19.01 -10.42
N HIS A 30 -7.21 -17.85 -9.81
CA HIS A 30 -8.30 -17.63 -8.86
C HIS A 30 -9.18 -16.43 -9.20
N GLY A 31 -8.84 -15.62 -10.20
CA GLY A 31 -9.55 -14.39 -10.52
C GLY A 31 -9.43 -13.31 -9.45
N VAL A 32 -8.45 -13.43 -8.55
CA VAL A 32 -8.25 -12.50 -7.42
C VAL A 32 -7.00 -11.66 -7.66
N THR A 33 -7.18 -10.34 -7.67
CA THR A 33 -6.08 -9.37 -7.65
C THR A 33 -5.99 -8.78 -6.23
N PRO A 34 -4.87 -8.94 -5.52
CA PRO A 34 -4.71 -8.39 -4.18
C PRO A 34 -4.84 -6.87 -4.18
N GLY A 35 -5.46 -6.34 -3.13
CA GLY A 35 -5.70 -4.91 -2.96
C GLY A 35 -5.16 -4.38 -1.64
N LEU A 36 -4.49 -3.24 -1.69
CA LEU A 36 -3.94 -2.54 -0.55
C LEU A 36 -4.60 -1.16 -0.43
N ALA A 37 -5.28 -0.92 0.68
CA ALA A 37 -5.77 0.39 1.06
C ALA A 37 -4.79 1.07 2.03
N VAL A 38 -4.52 2.35 1.81
CA VAL A 38 -3.71 3.19 2.70
C VAL A 38 -4.57 4.34 3.20
N VAL A 39 -4.82 4.37 4.51
CA VAL A 39 -5.59 5.43 5.18
C VAL A 39 -4.61 6.47 5.73
N LEU A 40 -4.78 7.71 5.32
CA LEU A 40 -4.03 8.86 5.79
C LEU A 40 -4.98 9.82 6.51
N ALA A 41 -4.74 10.05 7.80
CA ALA A 41 -5.44 11.07 8.56
C ALA A 41 -4.59 12.35 8.63
N GLY A 42 -5.07 13.41 7.97
CA GLY A 42 -4.47 14.74 7.99
C GLY A 42 -3.41 15.03 6.92
N ASP A 43 -2.88 16.25 6.99
CA ASP A 43 -2.22 16.91 5.84
C ASP A 43 -0.69 16.97 5.94
N ALA A 44 -0.07 16.07 6.71
CA ALA A 44 1.38 16.08 6.89
C ALA A 44 2.10 15.88 5.52
N PRO A 45 2.83 16.88 4.99
CA PRO A 45 3.40 16.80 3.64
C PRO A 45 4.40 15.66 3.46
N ALA A 46 5.10 15.29 4.54
CA ALA A 46 6.02 14.15 4.54
C ALA A 46 5.28 12.81 4.40
N SER A 47 4.13 12.65 5.07
CA SER A 47 3.30 11.45 5.00
C SER A 47 2.77 11.21 3.59
N MET A 48 2.43 12.28 2.86
CA MET A 48 2.01 12.17 1.45
C MET A 48 3.08 11.54 0.55
N VAL A 49 4.37 11.81 0.81
CA VAL A 49 5.46 11.20 0.03
C VAL A 49 5.54 9.70 0.30
N TYR A 50 5.45 9.29 1.57
CA TYR A 50 5.48 7.87 1.93
C TYR A 50 4.28 7.10 1.39
N VAL A 51 3.08 7.69 1.45
CA VAL A 51 1.87 7.10 0.90
C VAL A 51 1.97 6.91 -0.61
N ARG A 52 2.46 7.92 -1.34
CA ARG A 52 2.72 7.82 -2.79
C ARG A 52 3.74 6.73 -3.13
N HIS A 53 4.78 6.58 -2.32
CA HIS A 53 5.75 5.50 -2.53
C HIS A 53 5.12 4.11 -2.31
N LYS A 54 4.23 3.96 -1.32
CA LYS A 54 3.50 2.71 -1.07
C LYS A 54 2.54 2.38 -2.21
N GLU A 55 1.80 3.37 -2.69
CA GLU A 55 0.92 3.22 -3.86
C GLU A 55 1.72 2.81 -5.10
N ARG A 56 2.82 3.51 -5.39
CA ARG A 56 3.67 3.17 -6.53
C ARG A 56 4.22 1.76 -6.41
N ALA A 57 4.67 1.35 -5.22
CA ALA A 57 5.17 0.00 -4.98
C ALA A 57 4.10 -1.07 -5.20
N ALA A 58 2.86 -0.83 -4.74
CA ALA A 58 1.74 -1.75 -4.96
C ALA A 58 1.38 -1.87 -6.45
N ILE A 59 1.36 -0.75 -7.19
CA ILE A 59 1.11 -0.74 -8.63
C ILE A 59 2.23 -1.44 -9.40
N GLU A 60 3.50 -1.19 -9.05
CA GLU A 60 4.66 -1.88 -9.62
C GLU A 60 4.58 -3.41 -9.37
N ALA A 61 3.98 -3.82 -8.25
CA ALA A 61 3.71 -5.21 -7.91
C ALA A 61 2.38 -5.76 -8.50
N ARG A 62 1.73 -5.01 -9.41
CA ARG A 62 0.44 -5.35 -10.05
C ARG A 62 -0.76 -5.52 -9.11
N MET A 63 -0.67 -4.97 -7.90
CA MET A 63 -1.77 -4.96 -6.94
C MET A 63 -2.73 -3.79 -7.20
N ILE A 64 -3.96 -3.92 -6.71
CA ILE A 64 -4.87 -2.79 -6.57
C ILE A 64 -4.36 -1.91 -5.42
N SER A 65 -4.33 -0.60 -5.62
CA SER A 65 -3.96 0.37 -4.58
C SER A 65 -5.07 1.40 -4.43
N GLN A 66 -5.47 1.66 -3.19
CA GLN A 66 -6.43 2.71 -2.85
C GLN A 66 -5.83 3.60 -1.77
N ILE A 67 -5.75 4.90 -2.03
CA ILE A 67 -5.42 5.88 -1.01
C ILE A 67 -6.73 6.50 -0.50
N VAL A 68 -6.92 6.48 0.81
CA VAL A 68 -7.98 7.22 1.48
C VAL A 68 -7.36 8.34 2.29
N THR A 69 -7.68 9.58 1.93
CA THR A 69 -7.23 10.77 2.65
C THR A 69 -8.39 11.36 3.43
N LEU A 70 -8.24 11.36 4.75
CA LEU A 70 -9.14 11.99 5.69
C LEU A 70 -8.59 13.38 6.04
N LYS A 71 -9.50 14.32 6.32
CA LYS A 71 -9.14 15.70 6.69
C LYS A 71 -8.29 15.74 7.95
N ALA A 72 -7.55 16.83 8.17
CA ALA A 72 -6.76 17.04 9.38
C ALA A 72 -7.59 17.03 10.66
N GLU A 73 -8.86 17.42 10.58
CA GLU A 73 -9.80 17.44 11.69
C GLU A 73 -10.55 16.11 11.87
N ALA A 74 -10.20 15.07 11.10
CA ALA A 74 -10.84 13.76 11.21
C ALA A 74 -10.68 13.21 12.63
N THR A 75 -11.80 12.78 13.18
CA THR A 75 -11.85 12.14 14.50
C THR A 75 -11.42 10.67 14.39
N GLU A 76 -11.12 10.06 15.53
CA GLU A 76 -10.89 8.61 15.59
C GLU A 76 -12.09 7.82 15.03
N ALA A 77 -13.31 8.29 15.29
CA ALA A 77 -14.52 7.67 14.76
C ALA A 77 -14.59 7.73 13.24
N ASP A 78 -14.13 8.82 12.61
CA ASP A 78 -14.06 8.94 11.14
C ASP A 78 -13.05 7.94 10.55
N VAL A 79 -11.90 7.74 11.22
CA VAL A 79 -10.89 6.76 10.81
C VAL A 79 -11.43 5.34 10.94
N LEU A 80 -12.08 5.01 12.06
CA LEU A 80 -12.68 3.69 12.28
C LEU A 80 -13.79 3.39 11.28
N ALA A 81 -14.65 4.37 10.99
CA ALA A 81 -15.70 4.22 9.98
C ALA A 81 -15.13 3.90 8.60
N GLU A 82 -14.01 4.52 8.23
CA GLU A 82 -13.35 4.23 6.96
C GLU A 82 -12.69 2.84 6.95
N ILE A 83 -12.08 2.43 8.06
CA ILE A 83 -11.55 1.07 8.22
C ILE A 83 -12.67 0.04 8.10
N ASP A 84 -13.83 0.27 8.72
CA ASP A 84 -14.99 -0.62 8.63
C ASP A 84 -15.53 -0.70 7.20
N ARG A 85 -15.57 0.43 6.48
CA ARG A 85 -15.92 0.47 5.05
C ARG A 85 -14.96 -0.39 4.23
N LEU A 86 -13.65 -0.28 4.47
CA LEU A 86 -12.61 -1.05 3.79
C LEU A 86 -12.63 -2.54 4.16
N ASN A 87 -12.95 -2.88 5.40
CA ASN A 87 -13.11 -4.28 5.86
C ASN A 87 -14.26 -5.00 5.14
N CYS A 88 -15.27 -4.26 4.68
CA CYS A 88 -16.40 -4.80 3.92
C CYS A 88 -16.15 -4.87 2.41
N ASP A 89 -15.03 -4.33 1.92
CA ASP A 89 -14.69 -4.30 0.51
C ASP A 89 -13.92 -5.57 0.12
N SER A 90 -14.56 -6.46 -0.64
CA SER A 90 -13.94 -7.71 -1.10
C SER A 90 -12.73 -7.51 -2.03
N GLY A 91 -12.52 -6.30 -2.55
CA GLY A 91 -11.34 -5.95 -3.33
C GLY A 91 -10.12 -5.60 -2.47
N ILE A 92 -10.31 -5.32 -1.18
CA ILE A 92 -9.25 -4.90 -0.26
C ILE A 92 -8.84 -6.07 0.64
N HIS A 93 -7.54 -6.37 0.62
CA HIS A 93 -6.95 -7.51 1.31
C HIS A 93 -5.96 -7.08 2.39
N GLY A 94 -5.43 -5.86 2.28
CA GLY A 94 -4.59 -5.22 3.28
C GLY A 94 -5.02 -3.78 3.50
N ILE A 95 -5.00 -3.35 4.76
CA ILE A 95 -5.27 -1.98 5.17
C ILE A 95 -4.06 -1.48 5.96
N LEU A 96 -3.52 -0.34 5.57
CA LEU A 96 -2.42 0.33 6.26
C LEU A 96 -2.87 1.71 6.72
N VAL A 97 -2.90 1.95 8.03
CA VAL A 97 -3.12 3.28 8.60
C VAL A 97 -1.78 3.98 8.75
N GLN A 98 -1.60 5.10 8.04
CA GLN A 98 -0.38 5.89 8.12
C GLN A 98 -0.40 6.71 9.42
N LEU A 99 0.47 6.33 10.34
CA LEU A 99 0.77 7.10 11.54
C LEU A 99 1.63 8.32 11.16
N PRO A 100 1.59 9.42 11.94
CA PRO A 100 2.58 10.48 11.81
C PRO A 100 4.02 9.93 11.90
#